data_AF-A0AAP3E826-F1
#
_entry.id   AF-A0AAP3E826-F1
#
_cell.length_a   1.000
_cell.length_b   1.000
_cell.length_c   1.000
_cell.angle_alpha   90.00
_cell.angle_beta   90.00
_cell.angle_gamma   90.00
#
_symmetry.space_group_name_H-M   'P 1'
#
loop_
_entity.id
_entity.type
_entity.pdbx_description
1 polymer ?
#
loop_
_entity_poly.entity_id
_entity_poly.type
_entity_poly.pdbx_seq_one_letter_code
_entity_poly.pdbx_strand_id
1 'polypeptide(L)'
;MSLPPTRRAVLSTLGAGGLGALAGCLSDIGRLSSDSEAEAVGGTDRTIQLGIMQPLSGDLGAVGNPIADAAELPVTQVRDAVDIGIEYTTVDTGADPIMAIGEAVSL
;
A
#
# COMPACT_ATOMS: atom_id res chain seq x y z
N MET A 1 7.37 46.42 17.93
CA MET A 1 7.31 45.99 16.52
C MET A 1 7.96 44.63 16.41
N SER A 2 7.16 43.56 16.28
CA SER A 2 7.64 42.18 16.14
C SER A 2 7.65 41.78 14.67
N LEU A 3 8.77 41.29 14.17
CA LEU A 3 8.91 40.76 12.80
C LEU A 3 8.18 39.40 12.69
N PRO A 4 7.51 39.09 11.57
CA PRO A 4 6.84 37.82 11.39
C PRO A 4 7.86 36.68 11.19
N PRO A 5 7.65 35.49 11.79
CA PRO A 5 8.56 34.37 11.66
C PRO A 5 8.54 33.79 10.23
N THR A 6 9.71 33.75 9.60
CA THR A 6 9.93 33.12 8.29
C THR A 6 9.75 31.60 8.34
N ARG A 7 9.14 31.02 7.29
CA ARG A 7 8.88 29.58 7.11
C ARG A 7 10.10 28.67 7.37
N ARG A 8 11.32 29.18 7.16
CA ARG A 8 12.58 28.46 7.41
C ARG A 8 12.88 28.25 8.91
N ALA A 9 12.38 29.09 9.80
CA ALA A 9 12.60 28.97 11.24
C ALA A 9 11.75 27.84 11.86
N VAL A 10 10.62 27.51 11.25
CA VAL A 10 9.71 26.46 11.72
C VAL A 10 10.26 25.04 11.42
N LEU A 11 11.13 24.91 10.41
CA LEU A 11 11.73 23.63 10.01
C LEU A 11 13.07 23.33 10.70
N SER A 12 13.65 24.27 11.45
CA SER A 12 14.97 24.12 12.06
C SER A 12 14.97 23.49 13.46
N THR A 13 13.81 23.20 14.05
CA THR A 13 13.68 22.74 15.45
C THR A 13 13.43 21.23 15.59
N LEU A 14 13.53 20.45 14.51
CA LEU A 14 13.32 18.99 14.51
C LEU A 14 14.63 18.17 14.44
N GLY A 15 15.74 18.76 14.84
CA GLY A 15 17.05 18.11 14.81
C GLY A 15 17.89 18.42 16.04
N ALA A 16 17.55 17.83 17.18
CA ALA A 16 18.45 17.48 18.30
C ALA A 16 17.64 17.26 19.59
N GLY A 17 17.23 16.02 19.87
CA GLY A 17 16.70 15.65 21.19
C GLY A 17 15.54 14.67 21.15
N GLY A 18 15.85 13.36 21.09
CA GLY A 18 14.84 12.31 21.16
C GLY A 18 15.42 10.89 21.13
N LEU A 19 16.38 10.57 22.00
CA LEU A 19 16.99 9.23 22.10
C LEU A 19 16.42 8.37 23.25
N GLY A 20 15.11 8.46 23.56
CA GLY A 20 14.63 7.86 24.83
C GLY A 20 13.22 7.26 24.90
N ALA A 21 12.41 7.22 23.84
CA ALA A 21 11.03 6.72 23.96
C ALA A 21 10.42 6.12 22.67
N LEU A 22 11.22 5.43 21.85
CA LEU A 22 10.73 4.68 20.67
C LEU A 22 11.19 3.21 20.69
N ALA A 23 11.06 2.54 21.83
CA ALA A 23 11.55 1.17 22.02
C ALA A 23 10.64 0.06 21.42
N GLY A 24 9.66 0.39 20.56
CA GLY A 24 8.67 -0.59 20.08
C GLY A 24 8.42 -0.69 18.58
N CYS A 25 8.70 0.36 17.79
CA CYS A 25 8.37 0.37 16.35
C CYS A 25 9.58 0.57 15.42
N LEU A 26 10.78 0.73 15.97
CA LEU A 26 12.05 0.82 15.21
C LEU A 26 12.84 -0.50 15.20
N SER A 27 12.34 -1.55 15.86
CA SER A 27 13.00 -2.86 15.91
C SER A 27 13.11 -3.56 14.55
N ASP A 28 12.46 -3.05 13.49
CA ASP A 28 12.53 -3.63 12.14
C ASP A 28 13.51 -2.91 11.19
N ILE A 29 14.04 -1.73 11.54
CA ILE A 29 14.96 -1.00 10.63
C ILE A 29 16.44 -1.38 10.89
N GLY A 30 16.76 -1.97 12.05
CA GLY A 30 18.11 -2.33 12.46
C GLY A 30 18.57 -3.76 12.09
N ARG A 31 17.74 -4.57 11.43
CA ARG A 31 18.08 -5.97 11.05
C ARG A 31 18.91 -6.11 9.77
N LEU A 32 19.47 -5.01 9.24
CA LEU A 32 20.36 -5.02 8.07
C LEU A 32 21.84 -5.34 8.41
N SER A 33 22.13 -5.76 9.65
CA SER A 33 23.49 -6.14 10.05
C SER A 33 23.46 -7.29 11.05
N SER A 34 23.07 -8.47 10.58
CA SER A 34 23.36 -9.74 11.25
C SER A 34 23.37 -10.86 10.22
N ASP A 35 24.51 -11.55 10.14
CA ASP A 35 24.75 -12.78 9.39
C ASP A 35 23.77 -13.88 9.84
N SER A 36 22.58 -13.85 9.27
CA SER A 36 21.69 -15.00 9.17
C SER A 36 21.60 -15.29 7.69
N GLU A 37 21.83 -16.55 7.30
CA GLU A 37 21.44 -17.05 6.00
C GLU A 37 19.91 -16.94 5.92
N ALA A 38 19.43 -15.73 5.65
CA ALA A 38 18.11 -15.48 5.19
C ALA A 38 18.09 -16.10 3.80
N GLU A 39 17.58 -17.32 3.70
CA GLU A 39 17.01 -17.82 2.46
C GLU A 39 16.27 -16.64 1.85
N ALA A 40 16.80 -16.10 0.76
CA ALA A 40 16.23 -14.93 0.12
C ALA A 40 14.84 -15.33 -0.38
N VAL A 41 13.81 -15.08 0.44
CA VAL A 41 12.42 -15.11 0.01
C VAL A 41 12.23 -13.87 -0.87
N GLY A 42 12.81 -13.90 -2.06
CA GLY A 42 12.96 -12.73 -2.91
C GLY A 42 13.45 -13.12 -4.29
N GLY A 43 12.49 -13.40 -5.17
CA GLY A 43 12.71 -13.56 -6.60
C GLY A 43 11.50 -12.98 -7.32
N THR A 44 11.74 -12.29 -8.44
CA THR A 44 10.69 -11.71 -9.28
C THR A 44 10.03 -12.74 -10.20
N ASP A 45 10.50 -13.99 -10.16
CA ASP A 45 10.00 -15.14 -10.94
C ASP A 45 8.56 -15.57 -10.57
N ARG A 46 7.90 -14.88 -9.64
CA ARG A 46 6.55 -15.22 -9.16
C ARG A 46 5.55 -14.22 -9.71
N THR A 47 4.42 -14.72 -10.19
CA THR A 47 3.26 -13.90 -10.53
C THR A 47 2.50 -13.53 -9.26
N ILE A 48 2.30 -12.24 -9.03
CA ILE A 48 1.41 -11.71 -7.99
C ILE A 48 -0.02 -11.86 -8.50
N GLN A 49 -0.88 -12.51 -7.71
CA GLN A 49 -2.32 -12.55 -7.94
C GLN A 49 -3.00 -11.47 -7.09
N LEU A 50 -3.75 -10.58 -7.74
CA LEU A 50 -4.42 -9.43 -7.11
C LEU A 50 -5.94 -9.48 -7.31
N GLY A 51 -6.69 -9.70 -6.25
CA GLY A 51 -8.15 -9.55 -6.25
C GLY A 51 -8.58 -8.12 -5.93
N ILE A 52 -9.30 -7.48 -6.85
CA ILE A 52 -9.90 -6.15 -6.66
C ILE A 52 -11.41 -6.33 -6.42
N MET A 53 -11.83 -6.15 -5.17
CA MET A 53 -13.24 -6.28 -4.78
C MET A 53 -13.84 -4.90 -4.53
N GLN A 54 -14.78 -4.48 -5.38
CA GLN A 54 -15.45 -3.17 -5.25
C GLN A 54 -16.95 -3.30 -5.51
N PRO A 55 -17.78 -2.43 -4.92
CA PRO A 55 -19.21 -2.40 -5.25
C PRO A 55 -19.39 -1.72 -6.60
N LEU A 56 -19.35 -2.50 -7.69
CA LEU A 56 -19.51 -2.00 -9.07
C LEU A 56 -20.98 -1.78 -9.44
N SER A 57 -21.88 -2.43 -8.69
CA SER A 57 -23.33 -2.22 -8.74
C SER A 57 -23.91 -1.75 -7.40
N GLY A 58 -25.24 -1.60 -7.35
CA GLY A 58 -25.96 -1.15 -6.17
C GLY A 58 -25.74 0.34 -5.84
N ASP A 59 -26.06 0.71 -4.60
CA ASP A 59 -26.05 2.11 -4.14
C ASP A 59 -24.66 2.76 -4.16
N LEU A 60 -23.61 1.95 -4.16
CA LEU A 60 -22.21 2.42 -4.19
C LEU A 60 -21.54 2.24 -5.56
N GLY A 61 -22.25 1.76 -6.59
CA GLY A 61 -21.70 1.58 -7.94
C GLY A 61 -21.04 2.82 -8.53
N ALA A 62 -21.62 4.00 -8.27
CA ALA A 62 -21.09 5.28 -8.76
C ALA A 62 -19.71 5.63 -8.19
N VAL A 63 -19.37 5.13 -6.99
CA VAL A 63 -18.06 5.33 -6.36
C VAL A 63 -17.16 4.10 -6.46
N GLY A 64 -17.72 2.89 -6.57
CA GLY A 64 -16.93 1.66 -6.67
C GLY A 64 -16.20 1.54 -8.00
N ASN A 65 -16.81 1.94 -9.12
CA ASN A 65 -16.15 1.95 -10.43
C ASN A 65 -14.85 2.79 -10.45
N PRO A 66 -14.87 4.09 -10.07
CA PRO A 66 -13.63 4.88 -10.07
C PRO A 66 -12.60 4.39 -9.03
N ILE A 67 -13.01 3.70 -7.96
CA ILE A 67 -12.07 3.08 -7.00
C ILE A 67 -11.44 1.82 -7.61
N ALA A 68 -12.21 1.01 -8.33
CA ALA A 68 -11.70 -0.15 -9.06
C ALA A 68 -10.68 0.27 -10.12
N ASP A 69 -11.01 1.28 -10.94
CA ASP A 69 -10.08 1.86 -11.92
C ASP A 69 -8.78 2.32 -11.23
N ALA A 70 -8.89 3.00 -10.08
CA ALA A 70 -7.73 3.45 -9.32
C ALA A 70 -6.88 2.30 -8.76
N ALA A 71 -7.49 1.15 -8.46
CA ALA A 71 -6.77 -0.04 -8.01
C ALA A 71 -6.00 -0.74 -9.15
N GLU A 72 -6.44 -0.57 -10.40
CA GLU A 72 -5.74 -1.10 -11.59
C GLU A 72 -4.57 -0.21 -12.04
N LEU A 73 -4.59 1.09 -11.69
CA LEU A 73 -3.54 2.04 -12.08
C LEU A 73 -2.13 1.62 -11.67
N PRO A 74 -1.85 1.17 -10.42
CA PRO A 74 -0.52 0.73 -10.04
C PRO A 74 -0.01 -0.44 -10.90
N VAL A 75 -0.89 -1.40 -11.23
CA VAL A 75 -0.53 -2.54 -12.10
C VAL A 75 -0.09 -2.03 -13.46
N THR A 76 -0.85 -1.10 -14.03
CA THR A 76 -0.55 -0.50 -15.34
C THR A 76 0.75 0.30 -15.30
N GLN A 77 1.01 1.04 -14.21
CA GLN A 77 2.19 1.88 -14.06
C GLN A 77 3.49 1.09 -13.90
N VAL A 78 3.45 -0.05 -13.21
CA VAL A 78 4.66 -0.83 -12.93
C VAL A 78 4.94 -1.91 -13.96
N ARG A 79 3.96 -2.29 -14.79
CA ARG A 79 4.05 -3.39 -15.75
C ARG A 79 5.32 -3.38 -16.62
N ASP A 80 5.76 -2.21 -17.08
CA ASP A 80 6.96 -2.07 -17.91
C ASP A 80 8.19 -1.59 -17.12
N ALA A 81 8.01 -1.26 -15.82
CA ALA A 81 9.06 -0.72 -14.95
C ALA A 81 9.74 -1.80 -14.09
N VAL A 82 9.05 -2.92 -13.84
CA VAL A 82 9.56 -4.05 -13.06
C VAL A 82 9.30 -5.35 -13.79
N ASP A 83 10.24 -6.28 -13.71
CA ASP A 83 10.10 -7.62 -14.29
C ASP A 83 9.38 -8.55 -13.31
N ILE A 84 8.15 -8.18 -12.92
CA ILE A 84 7.29 -8.95 -12.01
C ILE A 84 5.96 -9.18 -12.73
N GLY A 85 5.53 -10.44 -12.83
CA GLY A 85 4.20 -10.78 -13.32
C GLY A 85 3.13 -10.33 -12.32
N ILE A 86 2.12 -9.58 -12.78
CA ILE A 86 0.96 -9.23 -11.97
C ILE A 86 -0.30 -9.60 -12.76
N GLU A 87 -1.07 -10.54 -12.23
CA GLU A 87 -2.40 -10.90 -12.71
C GLU A 87 -3.42 -10.32 -11.73
N TYR A 88 -4.48 -9.72 -12.24
CA TYR A 88 -5.53 -9.15 -11.42
C TYR A 88 -6.91 -9.53 -11.94
N THR A 89 -7.85 -9.65 -11.00
CA THR A 89 -9.26 -9.92 -11.27
C THR A 89 -10.09 -8.91 -10.49
N THR A 90 -11.01 -8.24 -11.18
CA THR A 90 -11.94 -7.29 -10.56
C THR A 90 -13.32 -7.95 -10.44
N VAL A 91 -13.91 -7.94 -9.24
CA VAL A 91 -15.22 -8.55 -8.94
C VAL A 91 -16.15 -7.55 -8.25
N ASP A 92 -17.45 -7.66 -8.57
CA ASP A 92 -18.49 -6.81 -8.01
C ASP A 92 -19.00 -7.35 -6.68
N THR A 93 -18.94 -6.55 -5.62
CA THR A 93 -19.48 -6.94 -4.31
C THR A 93 -20.92 -6.50 -4.07
N GLY A 94 -21.52 -5.71 -4.98
CA GLY A 94 -22.90 -5.21 -4.89
C GLY A 94 -23.20 -4.37 -3.64
N ALA A 95 -22.18 -3.94 -2.90
CA ALA A 95 -22.28 -3.40 -1.54
C ALA A 95 -22.99 -4.36 -0.56
N ASP A 96 -22.94 -5.67 -0.82
CA ASP A 96 -23.57 -6.72 -0.04
C ASP A 96 -22.52 -7.70 0.54
N PRO A 97 -22.52 -7.95 1.87
CA PRO A 97 -21.53 -8.83 2.48
C PRO A 97 -21.59 -10.29 1.99
N ILE A 98 -22.77 -10.81 1.64
CA ILE A 98 -22.93 -12.20 1.20
C ILE A 98 -22.41 -12.37 -0.22
N MET A 99 -22.73 -11.42 -1.11
CA MET A 99 -22.15 -11.36 -2.45
C MET A 99 -20.63 -11.23 -2.37
N ALA A 100 -20.11 -10.33 -1.53
CA ALA A 100 -18.66 -10.18 -1.34
C ALA A 100 -17.97 -11.48 -0.92
N ILE A 101 -18.54 -12.24 0.01
CA ILE A 101 -18.00 -13.56 0.40
C ILE A 101 -18.02 -14.53 -0.77
N GLY A 102 -19.11 -14.55 -1.56
CA GLY A 102 -19.23 -15.40 -2.73
C GLY A 102 -18.15 -15.11 -3.78
N GLU A 103 -17.94 -13.82 -4.08
CA GLU A 103 -16.90 -13.39 -5.02
C GLU A 103 -15.49 -13.62 -4.48
N ALA A 104 -15.26 -13.51 -3.17
CA ALA A 104 -13.93 -13.76 -2.61
C ALA A 104 -13.44 -15.21 -2.84
N VAL A 105 -14.36 -16.17 -2.96
CA VAL A 105 -14.05 -17.60 -3.20
C VAL A 105 -13.87 -17.90 -4.70
N SER A 106 -14.27 -16.98 -5.59
CA SER A 106 -14.11 -17.13 -7.05
C SER A 106 -12.78 -16.56 -7.57
N LEU A 107 -12.05 -15.81 -6.73
CA LEU A 107 -10.74 -15.22 -7.00
C LEU A 107 -9.60 -16.24 -6.98
#